data_AF-A0A5C7H6N9-F1
#
_entry.id   AF-A0A5C7H6N9-F1
#
_cell.length_a   1.000
_cell.length_b   1.000
_cell.length_c   1.000
_cell.angle_alpha   90.00
_cell.angle_beta   90.00
_cell.angle_gamma   90.00
#
_symmetry.space_group_name_H-M   'P 1'
#
loop_
_entity.id
_entity.type
_entity.pdbx_description
1 polymer ?
#
loop_
_entity_poly.entity_id
_entity_poly.type
_entity_poly.pdbx_seq_one_letter_code
_entity_poly.pdbx_strand_id
1 'polypeptide(L)'
;MPLGLIIGIGRSMRRKRTSSLDILSSKRAPRDYYKGKNCKPTGFHTRKGGYVVVQEKLPNYVVPDLTNFKAMIYQIAQKHSPKDNLSLSSHEAHAFYVEVSLTLEQELIQISLSCLQLKAYVSQCPREVKTTEAAESAK
;
A
#
# COMPACT_ATOMS: atom_id res chain seq x y z
N MET A 1 71.78 -0.23 -0.17
CA MET A 1 70.43 0.15 -0.66
C MET A 1 69.64 -0.91 -1.46
N PRO A 2 70.16 -2.08 -1.91
CA PRO A 2 69.31 -3.05 -2.65
C PRO A 2 68.41 -3.89 -1.73
N LEU A 3 68.86 -4.19 -0.51
CA LEU A 3 68.12 -5.00 0.47
C LEU A 3 66.78 -4.39 0.88
N GLY A 4 66.70 -3.06 1.07
CA GLY A 4 65.44 -2.38 1.41
C GLY A 4 64.41 -2.46 0.28
N LEU A 5 64.87 -2.46 -0.97
CA LEU A 5 64.03 -2.52 -2.16
C LEU A 5 63.49 -3.95 -2.36
N ILE A 6 64.32 -4.97 -2.14
CA ILE A 6 63.93 -6.39 -2.16
C ILE A 6 62.90 -6.69 -1.05
N ILE A 7 63.10 -6.18 0.17
CA ILE A 7 62.18 -6.35 1.29
C ILE A 7 60.85 -5.61 1.04
N GLY A 8 60.89 -4.41 0.46
CA GLY A 8 59.71 -3.65 0.07
C GLY A 8 58.85 -4.37 -0.97
N ILE A 9 59.49 -4.91 -2.02
CA ILE A 9 58.81 -5.71 -3.05
C ILE A 9 58.23 -6.99 -2.43
N GLY A 10 59.00 -7.73 -1.63
CA GLY A 10 58.53 -8.95 -0.96
C GLY A 10 57.31 -8.74 -0.04
N ARG A 11 57.19 -7.57 0.59
CA ARG A 11 56.01 -7.19 1.38
C ARG A 11 54.83 -6.79 0.50
N SER A 12 55.06 -6.05 -0.58
CA SER A 12 54.00 -5.63 -1.52
C SER A 12 53.36 -6.81 -2.25
N MET A 13 54.14 -7.87 -2.53
CA MET A 13 53.70 -9.07 -3.23
C MET A 13 53.02 -10.10 -2.30
N ARG A 14 53.01 -9.87 -0.98
CA ARG A 14 52.30 -10.75 -0.03
C ARG A 14 50.80 -10.61 -0.28
N ARG A 15 50.19 -11.62 -0.91
CA ARG A 15 48.73 -11.72 -1.03
C ARG A 15 48.09 -11.60 0.35
N LYS A 16 47.24 -10.61 0.53
CA LYS A 16 46.42 -10.45 1.72
C LYS A 16 45.48 -11.66 1.83
N ARG A 17 45.18 -12.09 3.06
CA ARG A 17 44.18 -13.15 3.28
C ARG A 17 42.84 -12.67 2.74
N THR A 18 42.07 -13.55 2.12
CA THR A 18 40.75 -13.23 1.56
C THR A 18 39.81 -12.61 2.60
N SER A 19 39.91 -13.02 3.86
CA SER A 19 39.14 -12.46 4.99
C SER A 19 39.54 -11.04 5.43
N SER A 20 40.73 -10.57 5.03
CA SER A 20 41.23 -9.21 5.31
C SER A 20 40.92 -8.20 4.20
N LEU A 21 40.31 -8.66 3.11
CA LEU A 21 39.90 -7.78 2.02
C LEU A 21 38.55 -7.14 2.36
N ASP A 22 38.43 -5.85 2.06
CA ASP A 22 37.16 -5.14 2.21
C ASP A 22 36.13 -5.70 1.23
N ILE A 23 34.84 -5.64 1.60
CA ILE A 23 33.77 -6.27 0.83
C ILE A 23 33.70 -5.63 -0.55
N LEU A 24 33.72 -6.47 -1.58
CA LEU A 24 33.57 -6.02 -2.96
C LEU A 24 32.20 -5.36 -3.17
N SER A 25 32.28 -4.18 -3.76
CA SER A 25 31.18 -3.28 -4.09
C SER A 25 31.29 -2.96 -5.57
N SER A 26 30.16 -2.62 -6.21
CA SER A 26 30.11 -2.26 -7.64
C SER A 26 31.06 -1.15 -8.08
N LYS A 27 31.61 -0.36 -7.15
CA LYS A 27 32.59 0.70 -7.46
C LYS A 27 34.06 0.30 -7.25
N ARG A 28 34.32 -0.80 -6.55
CA ARG A 28 35.68 -1.26 -6.19
C ARG A 28 36.17 -2.42 -7.04
N ALA A 29 35.25 -3.12 -7.67
CA ALA A 29 35.51 -4.35 -8.38
C ALA A 29 35.72 -4.09 -9.90
N PRO A 30 36.28 -5.05 -10.65
CA PRO A 30 36.47 -4.94 -12.10
C PRO A 30 35.14 -4.78 -12.85
N ARG A 31 35.20 -4.40 -14.13
CA ARG A 31 34.03 -4.03 -14.96
C ARG A 31 32.92 -5.09 -14.99
N ASP A 32 33.28 -6.38 -14.96
CA ASP A 32 32.30 -7.49 -15.04
C ASP A 32 31.68 -7.85 -13.69
N TYR A 33 32.04 -7.14 -12.61
CA TYR A 33 31.46 -7.34 -11.29
C TYR A 33 30.19 -6.49 -11.10
N TYR A 34 29.06 -7.06 -11.52
CA TYR A 34 27.76 -6.42 -11.42
C TYR A 34 27.02 -6.79 -10.12
N LYS A 35 27.22 -5.97 -9.06
CA LYS A 35 26.54 -6.13 -7.77
C LYS A 35 25.64 -4.93 -7.46
N GLY A 36 24.35 -5.17 -7.24
CA GLY A 36 23.37 -4.15 -6.88
C GLY A 36 23.47 -3.66 -5.44
N LYS A 37 22.59 -2.71 -5.08
CA LYS A 37 22.43 -2.15 -3.72
C LYS A 37 21.10 -2.55 -3.07
N ASN A 38 20.61 -3.75 -3.40
CA ASN A 38 19.32 -4.28 -2.92
C ASN A 38 18.11 -3.37 -3.20
N CYS A 39 18.20 -2.50 -4.20
CA CYS A 39 17.05 -1.74 -4.68
C CYS A 39 16.00 -2.74 -5.20
N LYS A 40 14.73 -2.51 -4.82
CA LYS A 40 13.63 -3.35 -5.29
C LYS A 40 13.40 -3.12 -6.79
N PRO A 41 13.14 -4.19 -7.57
CA PRO A 41 13.01 -4.07 -9.01
C PRO A 41 11.71 -3.34 -9.39
N THR A 42 11.84 -2.32 -10.22
CA THR A 42 10.71 -1.53 -10.77
C THR A 42 10.13 -2.10 -12.07
N GLY A 43 10.70 -3.19 -12.57
CA GLY A 43 10.46 -3.64 -13.94
C GLY A 43 11.16 -4.95 -14.24
N PHE A 44 11.52 -5.17 -15.51
CA PHE A 44 12.25 -6.35 -15.96
C PHE A 44 13.18 -6.04 -17.15
N HIS A 45 14.20 -6.87 -17.32
CA HIS A 45 15.10 -6.82 -18.47
C HIS A 45 14.50 -7.56 -19.68
N THR A 46 14.61 -6.96 -20.86
CA THR A 46 14.18 -7.55 -22.14
C THR A 46 15.27 -8.45 -22.72
N ARG A 47 14.90 -9.31 -23.68
CA ARG A 47 15.84 -10.22 -24.38
C ARG A 47 17.03 -9.50 -25.03
N LYS A 48 16.83 -8.26 -25.49
CA LYS A 48 17.88 -7.43 -26.14
C LYS A 48 18.58 -6.46 -25.18
N GLY A 49 18.53 -6.71 -23.86
CA GLY A 49 19.26 -5.91 -22.86
C GLY A 49 18.62 -4.57 -22.50
N GLY A 50 17.49 -4.19 -23.10
CA GLY A 50 16.68 -3.05 -22.64
C GLY A 50 16.00 -3.34 -21.29
N TYR A 51 15.46 -2.31 -20.64
CA TYR A 51 14.71 -2.42 -19.39
C TYR A 51 13.33 -1.79 -19.53
N VAL A 52 12.29 -2.52 -19.13
CA VAL A 52 10.90 -2.05 -19.18
C VAL A 52 10.40 -1.83 -17.76
N VAL A 53 9.97 -0.60 -17.46
CA VAL A 53 9.44 -0.19 -16.16
C VAL A 53 7.96 -0.54 -16.08
N VAL A 54 7.52 -1.10 -14.96
CA VAL A 54 6.12 -1.47 -14.68
C VAL A 54 5.56 -0.50 -13.65
N GLN A 55 4.53 0.28 -14.01
CA GLN A 55 3.98 1.33 -13.15
C GLN A 55 3.43 0.79 -11.82
N GLU A 56 2.87 -0.42 -11.82
CA GLU A 56 2.38 -1.07 -10.60
C GLU A 56 3.47 -1.38 -9.58
N LYS A 57 4.72 -1.55 -10.04
CA LYS A 57 5.88 -1.78 -9.16
C LYS A 57 6.51 -0.48 -8.66
N LEU A 58 6.10 0.66 -9.19
CA LEU A 58 6.59 1.95 -8.73
C LEU A 58 5.87 2.34 -7.43
N PRO A 59 6.59 2.81 -6.42
CA PRO A 59 5.98 3.29 -5.18
C PRO A 59 5.20 4.59 -5.46
N ASN A 60 3.91 4.58 -5.14
CA ASN A 60 3.04 5.75 -5.22
C ASN A 60 2.92 6.40 -3.85
N TYR A 61 3.55 7.55 -3.67
CA TYR A 61 3.49 8.31 -2.43
C TYR A 61 2.27 9.24 -2.44
N VAL A 62 1.27 8.93 -1.61
CA VAL A 62 0.13 9.82 -1.38
C VAL A 62 0.55 10.80 -0.29
N VAL A 63 0.90 12.01 -0.70
CA VAL A 63 1.30 13.08 0.21
C VAL A 63 0.07 13.96 0.50
N PRO A 64 -0.40 14.05 1.74
CA PRO A 64 -1.53 14.92 2.09
C PRO A 64 -1.13 16.40 2.05
N ASP A 65 -2.11 17.28 1.87
CA ASP A 65 -1.89 18.72 1.96
C ASP A 65 -1.66 19.15 3.42
N LEU A 66 -0.56 19.87 3.65
CA LEU A 66 -0.11 20.31 4.97
C LEU A 66 -0.36 21.81 5.20
N THR A 67 -0.99 22.51 4.26
CA THR A 67 -1.03 23.99 4.21
C THR A 67 -1.65 24.66 5.46
N ASN A 68 -2.55 23.99 6.20
CA ASN A 68 -3.17 24.53 7.43
C ASN A 68 -3.01 23.61 8.66
N PHE A 69 -1.99 22.75 8.68
CA PHE A 69 -1.78 21.82 9.80
C PHE A 69 -1.16 22.53 11.02
N LYS A 70 -1.92 22.63 12.12
CA LYS A 70 -1.47 23.17 13.43
C LYS A 70 -0.74 22.14 14.30
N ALA A 71 -0.19 21.08 13.71
CA ALA A 71 0.66 20.15 14.44
C ALA A 71 2.08 20.73 14.47
N MET A 72 2.43 21.40 15.55
CA MET A 72 3.79 21.88 15.76
C MET A 72 4.70 20.68 16.00
N ILE A 73 5.66 20.45 15.11
CA ILE A 73 6.75 19.46 15.26
C ILE A 73 7.55 19.66 16.58
N TYR A 74 7.34 20.78 17.26
CA TYR A 74 8.02 21.22 18.48
C TYR A 74 7.37 20.83 19.82
N GLN A 75 6.35 19.97 19.89
CA GLN A 75 5.85 19.47 21.19
C GLN A 75 6.74 18.36 21.81
N ILE A 76 8.06 18.48 21.72
CA ILE A 76 9.02 17.63 22.46
C ILE A 76 9.56 18.33 23.72
N ALA A 77 9.26 19.62 23.94
CA ALA A 77 9.89 20.37 25.04
C ALA A 77 9.04 20.59 26.30
N GLN A 78 7.72 20.34 26.32
CA GLN A 78 6.92 20.65 27.52
C GLN A 78 5.90 19.57 27.91
N LYS A 79 6.13 19.04 29.12
CA LYS A 79 5.28 18.23 30.00
C LYS A 79 5.25 16.73 29.73
N HIS A 80 5.92 16.00 30.64
CA HIS A 80 5.34 14.78 31.20
C HIS A 80 3.86 15.06 31.52
N SER A 81 2.97 14.57 30.67
CA SER A 81 1.53 14.46 30.90
C SER A 81 1.17 13.00 30.62
N PRO A 82 0.22 12.42 31.35
CA PRO A 82 0.20 11.00 31.66
C PRO A 82 0.23 10.14 30.40
N LYS A 83 1.01 9.06 30.44
CA LYS A 83 0.95 8.03 29.41
C LYS A 83 -0.43 7.38 29.52
N ASP A 84 -1.36 7.82 28.69
CA ASP A 84 -2.53 7.03 28.32
C ASP A 84 -1.99 5.86 27.50
N ASN A 85 -1.46 4.85 28.19
CA ASN A 85 -1.09 3.57 27.61
C ASN A 85 -2.39 2.83 27.27
N LEU A 86 -3.13 3.30 26.29
CA LEU A 86 -4.15 2.51 25.63
C LEU A 86 -3.46 1.74 24.50
N SER A 87 -2.77 0.66 24.88
CA SER A 87 -2.51 -0.40 23.91
C SER A 87 -3.87 -0.93 23.50
N LEU A 88 -4.36 -0.55 22.32
CA LEU A 88 -5.56 -1.13 21.70
C LEU A 88 -5.38 -2.64 21.66
N SER A 89 -5.94 -3.30 22.66
CA SER A 89 -5.87 -4.74 22.81
C SER A 89 -6.82 -5.35 21.79
N SER A 90 -6.47 -6.51 21.24
CA SER A 90 -7.27 -7.23 20.23
C SER A 90 -8.75 -7.44 20.60
N HIS A 91 -9.11 -7.30 21.89
CA HIS A 91 -10.48 -7.36 22.37
C HIS A 91 -11.33 -6.13 21.99
N GLU A 92 -10.75 -4.92 21.93
CA GLU A 92 -11.47 -3.71 21.54
C GLU A 92 -11.81 -3.71 20.04
N ALA A 93 -10.91 -4.23 19.21
CA ALA A 93 -11.18 -4.44 17.79
C ALA A 93 -12.28 -5.47 17.56
N HIS A 94 -12.32 -6.56 18.33
CA HIS A 94 -13.38 -7.56 18.23
C HIS A 94 -14.76 -7.01 18.64
N ALA A 95 -14.83 -6.20 19.71
CA ALA A 95 -16.08 -5.55 20.10
C ALA A 95 -16.61 -4.62 19.00
N PHE A 96 -15.71 -3.85 18.37
CA PHE A 96 -16.07 -2.96 17.26
C PHE A 96 -16.56 -3.73 16.02
N TYR A 97 -15.91 -4.83 15.63
CA TYR A 97 -16.38 -5.68 14.52
C TYR A 97 -17.72 -6.35 14.80
N VAL A 98 -17.98 -6.75 16.05
CA VAL A 98 -19.28 -7.32 16.47
C VAL A 98 -20.38 -6.27 16.39
N GLU A 99 -20.14 -5.04 16.87
CA GLU A 99 -21.12 -3.94 16.78
C GLU A 99 -21.42 -3.53 15.33
N VAL A 100 -20.39 -3.44 14.48
CA VAL A 100 -20.57 -3.15 13.05
C VAL A 100 -21.35 -4.28 12.35
N SER A 101 -21.14 -5.54 12.71
CA SER A 101 -21.88 -6.66 12.12
C SER A 101 -23.36 -6.67 12.53
N LEU A 102 -23.65 -6.35 13.79
CA LEU A 102 -25.01 -6.36 14.34
C LEU A 102 -25.87 -5.23 13.77
N THR A 103 -25.27 -4.07 13.50
CA THR A 103 -25.95 -2.93 12.86
C THR A 103 -26.29 -3.22 11.39
N LEU A 104 -25.43 -3.90 10.64
CA LEU A 104 -25.75 -4.29 9.26
C LEU A 104 -26.87 -5.34 9.16
N GLU A 105 -26.91 -6.31 10.08
CA GLU A 105 -28.00 -7.29 10.14
C GLU A 105 -29.35 -6.61 10.48
N GLN A 106 -29.36 -5.63 11.38
CA GLN A 106 -30.57 -4.85 11.72
C GLN A 106 -31.08 -4.01 10.54
N GLU A 107 -30.20 -3.37 9.79
CA GLU A 107 -30.54 -2.63 8.57
C GLU A 107 -31.12 -3.55 7.49
N LEU A 108 -30.56 -4.75 7.29
CA LEU A 108 -31.08 -5.74 6.35
C LEU A 108 -32.48 -6.26 6.73
N ILE A 109 -32.73 -6.47 8.02
CA ILE A 109 -34.06 -6.85 8.52
C ILE A 109 -35.06 -5.73 8.27
N GLN A 110 -34.70 -4.47 8.53
CA GLN A 110 -35.55 -3.31 8.28
C GLN A 110 -35.86 -3.11 6.79
N ILE A 111 -34.88 -3.33 5.91
CA ILE A 111 -35.07 -3.32 4.45
C ILE A 111 -36.00 -4.47 4.00
N SER A 112 -35.90 -5.65 4.62
CA SER A 112 -36.76 -6.79 4.28
C SER A 112 -38.23 -6.59 4.70
N LEU A 113 -38.47 -6.02 5.89
CA LEU A 113 -39.80 -5.73 6.41
C LEU A 113 -40.48 -4.62 5.60
N SER A 114 -39.73 -3.57 5.22
CA SER A 114 -40.25 -2.52 4.33
C SER A 114 -40.60 -3.06 2.93
N CYS A 115 -39.80 -3.99 2.39
CA CYS A 115 -40.13 -4.67 1.13
C CYS A 115 -41.40 -5.53 1.20
N LEU A 116 -41.69 -6.17 2.34
CA LEU A 116 -42.91 -6.95 2.54
C LEU A 116 -44.15 -6.06 2.65
N GLN A 117 -44.05 -4.93 3.35
CA GLN A 117 -45.14 -3.93 3.41
C GLN A 117 -45.43 -3.33 2.04
N LEU A 118 -44.40 -3.05 1.24
CA LEU A 118 -44.58 -2.59 -0.14
C LEU A 118 -45.23 -3.64 -1.04
N LYS A 119 -44.92 -4.94 -0.88
CA LYS A 119 -45.62 -6.03 -1.61
C LYS A 119 -47.11 -6.06 -1.29
N ALA A 120 -47.49 -5.88 -0.03
CA ALA A 120 -48.88 -5.86 0.41
C ALA A 120 -49.62 -4.59 -0.02
N TYR A 121 -48.94 -3.45 -0.10
CA TYR A 121 -49.50 -2.19 -0.58
C TYR A 121 -49.77 -2.21 -2.10
N VAL A 122 -48.79 -2.68 -2.89
CA VAL A 122 -48.91 -2.77 -4.36
C VAL A 122 -49.97 -3.77 -4.80
N SER A 123 -50.25 -4.81 -4.01
CA SER A 123 -51.34 -5.76 -4.31
C SER A 123 -52.74 -5.24 -3.98
N GLN A 124 -52.85 -4.11 -3.26
CA GLN A 124 -54.12 -3.47 -2.91
C GLN A 124 -54.45 -2.25 -3.77
N CYS A 125 -53.57 -1.84 -4.69
CA CYS A 125 -53.84 -0.77 -5.63
C CYS A 125 -54.88 -1.23 -6.68
N PRO A 126 -56.01 -0.52 -6.85
CA PRO A 126 -56.97 -0.82 -7.92
C PRO A 126 -56.28 -0.62 -9.28
N ARG A 127 -56.22 -1.68 -10.09
CA ARG A 127 -55.74 -1.62 -11.48
C ARG A 127 -56.82 -1.00 -12.36
N GLU A 128 -56.89 0.32 -12.40
CA GLU A 128 -57.65 1.04 -13.43
C GLU A 128 -56.74 1.30 -14.64
N VAL A 129 -56.90 0.50 -15.70
CA VAL A 129 -56.39 0.81 -17.03
C VAL A 129 -57.60 1.01 -17.94
N LYS A 130 -58.04 2.26 -18.09
CA LYS A 130 -58.97 2.65 -19.13
C LYS A 130 -58.22 2.67 -20.47
N THR A 131 -58.63 1.80 -21.39
CA THR A 131 -58.43 2.00 -22.83
C THR A 131 -59.81 2.25 -23.44
N THR A 132 -60.06 3.49 -23.84
CA THR A 132 -61.20 3.95 -24.65
C THR A 132 -60.62 5.03 -25.57
N GLU A 133 -60.85 5.16 -26.86
CA GLU A 133 -61.55 4.43 -27.92
C GLU A 133 -61.18 5.19 -29.23
N ALA A 134 -61.25 4.51 -30.37
CA ALA A 134 -61.49 5.04 -31.72
C ALA A 134 -60.53 6.08 -32.36
N ALA A 135 -59.86 5.65 -33.43
CA ALA A 135 -59.72 6.45 -34.65
C ALA A 135 -59.77 5.53 -35.87
N GLU A 136 -60.97 5.35 -36.44
CA GLU A 136 -61.17 4.83 -37.79
C GLU A 136 -61.39 6.05 -38.71
N SER A 137 -60.43 6.28 -39.60
CA SER A 137 -60.46 7.31 -40.66
C SER A 137 -59.75 6.73 -41.89
N ALA A 138 -60.50 6.02 -42.73
CA ALA A 138 -60.23 5.87 -44.16
C ALA A 138 -61.47 5.32 -44.89
N LYS A 139 -62.05 6.18 -45.74
CA LYS A 139 -63.15 6.01 -46.71
C LYS A 139 -64.57 6.31 -46.24
#